data_AF-A0A2D0ASD6-F1
#
_entry.id   AF-A0A2D0ASD6-F1
#
_cell.length_a   1.000
_cell.length_b   1.000
_cell.length_c   1.000
_cell.angle_alpha   90.00
_cell.angle_beta   90.00
_cell.angle_gamma   90.00
#
_symmetry.space_group_name_H-M   'P 1'
#
loop_
_entity.id
_entity.type
_entity.pdbx_description
1 polymer ?
#
loop_
_entity_poly.entity_id
_entity_poly.type
_entity_poly.pdbx_seq_one_letter_code
_entity_poly.pdbx_strand_id
1 'polypeptide(L)' 'MKWFTPEHVVEAFKKGELTRHQVVMNRNMARSRGYPEREKCFDAALKIIDKLRKNEKGSETE' A
#
# COMPACT_ATOMS: atom_id res chain seq x y z
N MET A 1 4.84 -1.42 -19.93
CA MET A 1 5.17 -1.70 -18.51
C MET A 1 4.11 -1.04 -17.65
N LYS A 2 3.30 -1.81 -16.93
CA LYS A 2 2.18 -1.34 -16.11
C LYS A 2 2.76 -0.76 -14.82
N TRP A 3 3.23 0.50 -14.89
CA TRP A 3 3.79 1.22 -13.75
C TRP A 3 2.70 1.34 -12.70
N PHE A 4 2.88 0.60 -11.61
CA PHE A 4 1.94 0.54 -10.50
C PHE A 4 2.12 1.85 -9.72
N THR A 5 1.29 2.86 -10.01
CA THR A 5 1.29 4.10 -9.23
C THR A 5 0.82 3.79 -7.81
N PRO A 6 1.27 4.55 -6.80
CA PRO A 6 0.77 4.39 -5.43
C PRO A 6 -0.76 4.50 -5.35
N GLU A 7 -1.39 5.28 -6.22
CA GLU A 7 -2.84 5.45 -6.32
C GLU A 7 -3.54 4.14 -6.71
N HIS A 8 -3.04 3.43 -7.73
CA HIS A 8 -3.61 2.13 -8.11
C HIS A 8 -3.52 1.10 -6.98
N VAL A 9 -2.46 1.13 -6.16
CA VAL A 9 -2.34 0.26 -4.97
C VAL A 9 -3.42 0.62 -3.95
N VAL A 10 -3.63 1.91 -3.70
CA VAL A 10 -4.62 2.40 -2.73
C VAL A 10 -6.04 2.12 -3.22
N GLU A 11 -6.32 2.28 -4.51
CA GLU A 11 -7.61 1.92 -5.10
C GLU A 11 -7.89 0.42 -5.00
N ALA A 12 -6.92 -0.43 -5.33
CA ALA A 12 -7.04 -1.88 -5.18
C ALA A 12 -7.26 -2.28 -3.70
N PHE A 13 -6.61 -1.56 -2.77
CA PHE A 13 -6.86 -1.73 -1.33
C PHE A 13 -8.28 -1.32 -0.94
N LYS A 14 -8.77 -0.17 -1.41
CA LYS A 14 -10.16 0.29 -1.17
C LYS A 14 -11.21 -0.66 -1.76
N LYS A 15 -10.93 -1.28 -2.91
CA LYS A 15 -11.79 -2.29 -3.55
C LYS A 15 -11.76 -3.65 -2.83
N GLY A 16 -10.82 -3.87 -1.91
CA GLY A 16 -10.61 -5.17 -1.26
C GLY A 16 -9.88 -6.19 -2.13
N GLU A 17 -9.38 -5.81 -3.31
CA GLU A 17 -8.60 -6.66 -4.20
C GLU A 17 -7.16 -6.88 -3.68
N LEU A 18 -6.69 -5.99 -2.81
CA LEU A 18 -5.34 -6.03 -2.26
C LEU A 18 -5.36 -5.79 -0.75
N THR A 19 -4.64 -6.63 -0.01
CA THR A 19 -4.49 -6.47 1.45
C THR A 19 -3.21 -5.71 1.79
N ARG A 20 -3.18 -5.06 2.96
CA ARG A 20 -1.98 -4.40 3.49
C ARG A 20 -0.77 -5.33 3.50
N HIS A 21 -0.97 -6.59 3.86
CA HIS A 21 0.09 -7.60 3.90
C HIS A 21 0.71 -7.83 2.51
N GLN A 22 -0.11 -7.92 1.46
CA GLN A 22 0.37 -8.02 0.08
C GLN A 22 1.15 -6.77 -0.36
N VAL A 23 0.74 -5.56 0.07
CA VAL A 23 1.51 -4.33 -0.22
C VAL A 23 2.90 -4.38 0.41
N VAL A 24 3.00 -4.83 1.66
CA VAL A 24 4.29 -5.00 2.36
C VAL A 24 5.16 -6.04 1.67
N MET A 25 4.60 -7.19 1.27
CA MET A 25 5.33 -8.21 0.51
C MET A 25 5.87 -7.66 -0.81
N ASN A 26 5.05 -6.91 -1.55
CA ASN A 26 5.46 -6.28 -2.80
C ASN A 26 6.57 -5.24 -2.60
N ARG A 27 6.54 -4.46 -1.52
CA ARG A 27 7.62 -3.55 -1.13
C ARG A 27 8.92 -4.30 -0.86
N ASN A 28 8.86 -5.36 -0.05
CA ASN A 28 10.04 -6.16 0.29
C ASN A 28 10.64 -6.84 -0.95
N MET A 29 9.79 -7.33 -1.85
CA MET A 29 10.19 -7.91 -3.12
C MET A 29 10.84 -6.87 -4.04
N ALA A 30 10.31 -5.65 -4.09
CA ALA A 30 10.91 -4.53 -4.82
C ALA A 30 12.30 -4.17 -4.27
N ARG A 31 12.43 -4.12 -2.94
CA ARG A 31 13.71 -3.85 -2.25
C ARG A 31 14.74 -4.95 -2.53
N SER A 32 14.34 -6.22 -2.41
CA SER A 32 15.22 -7.38 -2.66
C SER A 32 15.69 -7.45 -4.11
N ARG A 33 14.86 -7.02 -5.07
CA ARG A 33 15.20 -7.01 -6.49
C ARG A 33 15.91 -5.74 -6.95
N GLY A 34 16.12 -4.76 -6.07
CA GLY A 34 16.79 -3.51 -6.41
C GLY A 34 15.96 -2.55 -7.26
N TYR A 35 14.63 -2.50 -7.07
CA TYR A 35 13.74 -1.54 -7.73
C TYR A 35 13.36 -0.39 -6.78
N PRO A 36 14.21 0.65 -6.62
CA PRO A 36 13.98 1.73 -5.65
C PRO A 36 12.73 2.56 -5.96
N GLU A 37 12.39 2.74 -7.23
CA GLU A 37 11.17 3.47 -7.63
C GLU A 37 9.89 2.73 -7.19
N ARG A 38 9.92 1.41 -7.31
CA ARG A 38 8.79 0.56 -6.95
C ARG A 38 8.65 0.44 -5.43
N GLU A 39 9.78 0.38 -4.71
CA GLU A 39 9.79 0.47 -3.25
C GLU A 39 9.13 1.77 -2.77
N LYS A 40 9.51 2.91 -3.35
CA LYS A 40 8.91 4.22 -3.02
C LYS A 40 7.42 4.27 -3.32
N CYS A 41 6.98 3.68 -4.44
CA CYS A 41 5.55 3.58 -4.76
C CYS A 41 4.77 2.79 -3.70
N PHE A 42 5.27 1.61 -3.29
CA PHE A 42 4.59 0.82 -2.27
C PHE A 42 4.68 1.44 -0.87
N ASP A 43 5.77 2.13 -0.53
CA ASP A 43 5.91 2.87 0.73
C ASP A 43 4.92 4.02 0.83
N ALA A 44 4.76 4.80 -0.24
CA ALA A 44 3.77 5.87 -0.33
C ALA A 44 2.34 5.33 -0.21
N ALA A 45 2.02 4.24 -0.91
CA ALA A 45 0.72 3.58 -0.81
C ALA A 45 0.44 3.07 0.62
N LEU A 46 1.42 2.45 1.27
CA LEU A 46 1.30 1.98 2.65
C LEU A 46 0.98 3.11 3.62
N LYS A 47 1.64 4.27 3.49
CA LYS A 47 1.35 5.45 4.32
C LYS A 47 -0.09 5.93 4.18
N ILE A 48 -0.64 5.88 2.96
CA ILE A 48 -2.04 6.25 2.71
C ILE A 48 -2.98 5.22 3.34
N ILE A 49 -2.71 3.93 3.13
CA ILE A 49 -3.49 2.83 3.70
C ILE A 49 -3.49 2.87 5.23
N ASP A 50 -2.33 3.10 5.86
CA ASP A 50 -2.22 3.19 7.31
C ASP A 50 -3.00 4.40 7.87
N LYS A 51 -3.03 5.53 7.15
CA LYS A 51 -3.91 6.66 7.49
C LYS A 51 -5.39 6.30 7.36
N LEU A 52 -5.78 5.62 6.29
CA LEU A 52 -7.17 5.17 6.09
C LEU A 52 -7.63 4.23 7.21
N ARG A 53 -6.80 3.24 7.57
CA ARG A 53 -7.10 2.33 8.68
C ARG A 53 -7.12 3.01 10.04
N LYS A 54 -6.28 4.03 10.25
CA LYS A 54 -6.29 4.81 11.50
C LYS A 54 -7.57 5.64 11.61
N ASN A 55 -8.06 6.18 10.50
CA ASN A 55 -9.35 6.86 10.47
C ASN A 55 -10.54 5.89 10.65
N GLU A 56 -10.49 4.70 10.07
CA GLU A 56 -11.54 3.68 10.25
C GLU A 56 -11.55 3.05 11.66
N LYS A 57 -10.38 2.77 12.25
CA LYS A 57 -10.30 2.25 13.62
C LYS A 57 -10.51 3.31 14.71
N GLY A 58 -10.48 4.59 14.34
CA GLY A 58 -10.84 5.69 15.23
C GLY A 58 -12.35 5.79 15.50
N SER A 59 -13.19 4.99 14.82
CA SER A 59 -14.64 4.92 15.08
C SER A 59 -15.09 3.68 15.87
N GLU A 60 -14.16 2.93 16.48
CA GLU A 60 -14.45 1.74 17.30
C GLU A 60 -13.95 1.92 18.75
N THR A 61 -13.92 3.15 19.26
CA THR A 61 -13.70 3.41 20.69
C THR A 61 -14.38 4.71 21.10
N GLU A 62 -15.71 4.66 21.17
CA GLU A 62 -16.50 5.46 22.12
C GLU A 62 -17.38 4.50 22.94
#